data_AF-A0A511Z839-F1
#
_entry.id   AF-A0A511Z839-F1
#
_cell.length_a   1.000
_cell.length_b   1.000
_cell.length_c   1.000
_cell.angle_alpha   90.00
_cell.angle_beta   90.00
_cell.angle_gamma   90.00
#
_symmetry.space_group_name_H-M   'P 1'
#
loop_
_entity.id
_entity.type
_entity.pdbx_description
1 polymer ?
#
loop_
_entity_poly.entity_id
_entity_poly.type
_entity_poly.pdbx_seq_one_letter_code
_entity_poly.pdbx_strand_id
1 'polypeptide(L)'
;MIVMHRRNKLKKKKENKIRKKEFKRHIKKHEQKLHLRHQAVKELDILINLLSKETECEQKVLKEAMFHLEAEQKELTYFGYRGIFIGVVVVILTSFFTNQGLPIMYDFLYRINDLSSVFEMAVYYIVLVFIILILVVLFGFILWQTLIPFFGNDKEIREQIYKNEYMIKILQNKIQELKQL
;
A
#
# COMPACT_ATOMS: atom_id res chain seq x y z
N MET A 1 40.83 12.72 35.30
CA MET A 1 41.19 12.45 33.88
C MET A 1 40.71 11.09 33.34
N ILE A 2 40.83 9.98 34.09
CA ILE A 2 40.51 8.61 33.62
C ILE A 2 39.03 8.40 33.22
N VAL A 3 38.09 9.07 33.90
CA VAL A 3 36.65 8.94 33.65
C VAL A 3 36.23 9.56 32.30
N MET A 4 36.83 10.70 31.92
CA MET A 4 36.58 11.32 30.60
C MET A 4 37.08 10.43 29.46
N HIS A 5 38.25 9.82 29.61
CA HIS A 5 38.82 8.95 28.58
C HIS A 5 37.97 7.68 28.35
N ARG A 6 37.44 7.07 29.43
CA ARG A 6 36.49 5.94 29.32
C ARG A 6 35.18 6.35 28.66
N ARG A 7 34.62 7.52 28.99
CA ARG A 7 33.39 8.04 28.34
C ARG A 7 33.58 8.28 26.84
N ASN A 8 34.71 8.85 26.42
CA ASN A 8 35.03 9.05 25.00
C ASN A 8 35.24 7.72 24.26
N LYS A 9 35.88 6.73 24.87
CA LYS A 9 36.05 5.38 24.29
C LYS A 9 34.71 4.66 24.11
N LEU A 10 33.78 4.83 25.05
CA LEU A 10 32.42 4.28 24.96
C LEU A 10 31.57 4.97 23.90
N LYS A 11 31.64 6.31 23.77
CA LYS A 11 30.97 7.06 22.69
C LYS A 11 31.47 6.62 21.32
N LYS A 12 32.78 6.55 21.12
CA LYS A 12 33.40 6.10 19.85
C LYS A 12 33.04 4.66 19.50
N LYS A 13 32.91 3.76 20.49
CA LYS A 13 32.41 2.39 20.29
C LYS A 13 30.93 2.37 19.87
N LYS A 14 30.07 3.23 20.43
CA LYS A 14 28.66 3.35 20.04
C LYS A 14 28.51 3.89 18.61
N GLU A 15 29.24 4.95 18.27
CA GLU A 15 29.25 5.53 16.91
C GLU A 15 29.71 4.52 15.86
N ASN A 16 30.79 3.78 16.12
CA ASN A 16 31.25 2.72 15.22
C ASN A 16 30.23 1.60 15.05
N LYS A 17 29.45 1.26 16.09
CA LYS A 17 28.35 0.29 15.99
C LYS A 17 27.20 0.83 15.13
N ILE A 18 26.85 2.10 15.27
CA ILE A 18 25.81 2.76 14.47
C ILE A 18 26.22 2.79 12.99
N ARG A 19 27.43 3.28 12.68
CA ARG A 19 27.97 3.31 11.32
C ARG A 19 28.00 1.92 10.67
N LYS A 20 28.43 0.88 11.41
CA LYS A 20 28.39 -0.51 10.91
C LYS A 20 26.98 -0.99 10.61
N LYS A 21 25.98 -0.62 11.41
CA LYS A 21 24.57 -0.96 11.16
C LYS A 21 24.03 -0.24 9.93
N GLU A 22 24.33 1.05 9.78
CA GLU A 22 23.93 1.84 8.60
C GLU A 22 24.56 1.28 7.32
N PHE A 23 25.87 1.01 7.34
CA PHE A 23 26.57 0.43 6.20
C PHE A 23 25.95 -0.91 5.76
N LYS A 24 25.66 -1.81 6.72
CA LYS A 24 24.95 -3.07 6.42
C LYS A 24 23.56 -2.85 5.82
N ARG A 25 22.82 -1.84 6.27
CA ARG A 25 21.51 -1.48 5.69
C ARG A 25 21.66 -0.97 4.26
N HIS A 26 22.69 -0.18 3.97
CA HIS A 26 22.98 0.31 2.62
C HIS A 26 23.33 -0.84 1.67
N ILE A 27 24.20 -1.77 2.09
CA ILE A 27 24.53 -2.96 1.30
C ILE A 27 23.27 -3.78 1.00
N LYS A 28 22.47 -4.08 2.02
CA LYS A 28 21.25 -4.88 1.84
C LYS A 28 20.26 -4.20 0.88
N LYS A 29 20.10 -2.87 0.95
CA LYS A 29 19.27 -2.12 0.00
C LYS A 29 19.83 -2.20 -1.42
N HIS A 30 21.15 -2.17 -1.58
CA HIS A 30 21.79 -2.28 -2.89
C HIS A 30 21.60 -3.67 -3.49
N GLU A 31 21.80 -4.74 -2.71
CA GLU A 31 21.56 -6.12 -3.12
C GLU A 31 20.11 -6.35 -3.53
N GLN A 32 19.15 -5.83 -2.76
CA GLN A 32 17.73 -5.88 -3.12
C GLN A 32 17.42 -5.20 -4.45
N LYS A 33 17.98 -4.01 -4.69
CA LYS A 33 17.83 -3.32 -5.98
C LYS A 33 18.45 -4.10 -7.14
N LEU A 34 19.61 -4.73 -6.92
CA LEU A 34 20.23 -5.58 -7.92
C LEU A 34 19.35 -6.77 -8.27
N HIS A 35 18.75 -7.42 -7.28
CA HIS A 35 17.81 -8.53 -7.52
C HIS A 35 16.62 -8.09 -8.38
N LEU A 36 16.00 -6.95 -8.05
CA LEU A 36 14.89 -6.39 -8.83
C LEU A 36 15.28 -6.08 -10.28
N ARG A 37 16.50 -5.56 -10.51
CA ARG A 37 17.00 -5.30 -11.87
C ARG A 37 17.16 -6.59 -12.68
N HIS A 38 17.68 -7.66 -12.09
CA HIS A 38 17.79 -8.94 -12.78
C HIS A 38 16.41 -9.51 -13.14
N GLN A 39 15.42 -9.35 -12.26
CA GLN A 39 14.05 -9.74 -12.56
C GLN A 39 13.46 -8.90 -13.71
N ALA A 40 13.63 -7.58 -13.66
CA ALA A 40 13.19 -6.67 -14.71
C ALA A 40 13.77 -7.02 -16.09
N VAL A 41 15.06 -7.39 -16.17
CA VAL A 41 15.68 -7.82 -17.44
C VAL A 41 15.00 -9.10 -17.97
N LYS A 42 14.80 -10.10 -17.10
CA LYS A 42 14.11 -11.34 -17.50
C LYS A 42 12.67 -11.11 -17.96
N GLU A 43 11.94 -10.29 -17.23
CA GLU A 43 10.56 -9.90 -17.58
C GLU A 43 10.51 -9.18 -18.92
N LEU A 44 11.45 -8.26 -19.16
CA LEU A 44 11.57 -7.53 -20.42
C LEU A 44 11.89 -8.46 -21.60
N ASP A 45 12.82 -9.41 -21.42
CA ASP A 45 13.16 -10.39 -22.45
C ASP A 45 11.93 -11.25 -22.83
N ILE A 46 11.14 -11.66 -21.84
CA ILE A 46 9.88 -12.37 -22.07
C ILE A 46 8.89 -11.50 -22.87
N LEU A 47 8.71 -10.24 -22.47
CA LEU A 47 7.81 -9.30 -23.15
C LEU A 47 8.21 -9.08 -24.62
N ILE A 48 9.50 -8.85 -24.88
CA ILE A 48 10.03 -8.67 -26.23
C ILE A 48 9.82 -9.96 -27.05
N ASN A 49 10.10 -11.13 -26.47
CA ASN A 49 9.91 -12.43 -27.15
C ASN A 49 8.45 -12.76 -27.46
N LEU A 50 7.50 -12.21 -26.71
CA LEU A 50 6.08 -12.35 -27.00
C LEU A 50 5.68 -11.44 -28.16
N LEU A 51 6.06 -10.17 -28.11
CA LEU A 51 5.72 -9.17 -29.13
C LEU A 51 6.44 -9.40 -30.47
N SER A 52 7.66 -9.95 -30.45
CA SER A 52 8.40 -10.28 -31.67
C SER A 52 7.77 -11.39 -32.50
N LYS A 53 6.87 -12.20 -31.92
CA LYS A 53 6.09 -13.19 -32.67
C LYS A 53 5.05 -12.56 -33.58
N GLU A 54 4.65 -11.32 -33.30
CA GLU A 54 3.59 -10.62 -34.00
C GLU A 54 4.12 -9.58 -35.01
N THR A 55 5.38 -9.15 -34.87
CA THR A 55 5.98 -8.12 -35.72
C THR A 55 7.48 -8.36 -35.93
N GLU A 56 7.94 -8.40 -37.19
CA GLU A 56 9.37 -8.56 -37.53
C GLU A 56 10.20 -7.28 -37.35
N CYS A 57 9.56 -6.11 -37.27
CA CYS A 57 10.25 -4.84 -37.07
C CYS A 57 10.63 -4.63 -35.60
N GLU A 58 11.91 -4.81 -35.29
CA GLU A 58 12.47 -4.66 -33.93
C GLU A 58 12.12 -3.30 -33.30
N GLN A 59 12.23 -2.21 -34.08
CA GLN A 59 11.93 -0.87 -33.56
C GLN A 59 10.45 -0.70 -33.17
N LYS A 60 9.53 -1.38 -33.86
CA LYS A 60 8.10 -1.36 -33.55
C LYS A 60 7.82 -2.16 -32.28
N VAL A 61 8.41 -3.36 -32.16
CA VAL A 61 8.34 -4.21 -30.96
C VAL A 61 8.81 -3.46 -29.71
N LEU A 62 9.96 -2.77 -29.78
CA LEU A 62 10.49 -2.02 -28.64
C LEU A 62 9.59 -0.85 -28.22
N LYS A 63 8.99 -0.14 -29.18
CA LYS A 63 8.05 0.96 -28.91
C LYS A 63 6.75 0.45 -28.29
N GLU A 64 6.26 -0.68 -28.76
CA GLU A 64 5.05 -1.32 -28.25
C GLU A 64 5.25 -1.83 -26.82
N ALA A 65 6.37 -2.50 -26.55
CA ALA A 65 6.77 -2.88 -25.19
C ALA A 65 6.86 -1.67 -24.26
N MET A 66 7.45 -0.56 -24.73
CA MET A 66 7.57 0.67 -23.94
C MET A 66 6.19 1.26 -23.63
N PHE A 67 5.28 1.29 -24.60
CA PHE A 67 3.92 1.78 -24.42
C PHE A 67 3.15 0.97 -23.37
N HIS A 68 3.23 -0.37 -23.42
CA HIS A 68 2.58 -1.23 -22.42
C HIS A 68 3.14 -1.01 -21.02
N LEU A 69 4.46 -0.91 -20.87
CA LEU A 69 5.10 -0.67 -19.58
C LEU A 69 4.74 0.71 -19.01
N GLU A 70 4.64 1.75 -19.85
CA GLU A 70 4.20 3.09 -19.42
C GLU A 70 2.73 3.10 -18.99
N ALA A 71 1.86 2.36 -19.69
CA ALA A 71 0.45 2.22 -19.32
C ALA A 71 0.31 1.50 -17.97
N GLU A 72 1.01 0.37 -17.78
CA GLU A 72 1.00 -0.38 -16.53
C GLU A 72 1.57 0.46 -15.37
N GLN A 73 2.67 1.19 -15.59
CA GLN A 73 3.22 2.09 -14.58
C GLN A 73 2.24 3.19 -14.18
N LYS A 74 1.50 3.78 -15.14
CA LYS A 74 0.45 4.76 -14.85
C LYS A 74 -0.67 4.15 -14.01
N GLU A 75 -1.09 2.93 -14.31
CA GLU A 75 -2.11 2.22 -13.52
C GLU A 75 -1.63 1.97 -12.09
N LEU A 76 -0.41 1.47 -11.91
CA LEU A 76 0.20 1.21 -10.60
C LEU A 76 0.42 2.48 -9.78
N THR A 77 0.75 3.59 -10.43
CA THR A 77 0.98 4.89 -9.78
C THR A 77 -0.31 5.70 -9.57
N TYR A 78 -1.45 5.27 -10.11
CA TYR A 78 -2.75 5.92 -9.92
C TYR A 78 -3.29 5.69 -8.50
N PHE A 79 -2.64 6.33 -7.52
CA PHE A 79 -3.10 6.39 -6.12
C PHE A 79 -4.44 7.13 -5.98
N GLY A 80 -4.84 7.94 -6.96
CA GLY A 80 -6.06 8.75 -6.91
C GLY A 80 -7.34 7.94 -6.75
N TYR A 81 -7.46 6.80 -7.44
CA TYR A 81 -8.65 5.94 -7.35
C TYR A 81 -8.82 5.32 -5.96
N ARG A 82 -7.70 5.08 -5.27
CA ARG A 82 -7.66 4.49 -3.93
C ARG A 82 -8.21 5.45 -2.87
N GLY A 83 -7.79 6.72 -2.94
CA GLY A 83 -8.29 7.76 -2.04
C GLY A 83 -9.77 8.06 -2.27
N ILE A 84 -10.22 8.07 -3.53
CA ILE A 84 -11.63 8.29 -3.89
C ILE A 84 -12.49 7.14 -3.37
N PHE A 85 -12.07 5.89 -3.55
CA PHE A 85 -12.83 4.72 -3.09
C PHE A 85 -13.00 4.71 -1.56
N ILE A 86 -11.92 4.96 -0.81
CA ILE A 86 -11.99 5.08 0.65
C ILE A 86 -12.91 6.23 1.06
N GLY A 87 -12.82 7.38 0.39
CA GLY A 87 -13.68 8.54 0.64
C GLY A 87 -15.16 8.22 0.43
N VAL A 88 -15.51 7.55 -0.67
CA VAL A 88 -16.90 7.14 -0.96
C VAL A 88 -17.43 6.17 0.09
N VAL A 89 -16.64 5.15 0.47
CA VAL A 89 -17.03 4.19 1.51
C VAL A 89 -17.25 4.89 2.85
N VAL A 90 -16.37 5.81 3.25
CA VAL A 90 -16.53 6.58 4.48
C VAL A 90 -17.78 7.45 4.43
N VAL A 91 -18.06 8.14 3.32
CA VAL A 91 -19.28 8.96 3.17
C VAL A 91 -20.55 8.12 3.28
N ILE A 92 -20.59 6.94 2.64
CA ILE A 92 -21.74 6.02 2.74
C ILE A 92 -21.94 5.58 4.19
N LEU A 93 -20.85 5.19 4.85
CA LEU A 93 -20.86 4.73 6.24
C LEU A 93 -21.29 5.83 7.22
N THR A 94 -20.74 7.04 7.08
CA THR A 94 -21.15 8.20 7.88
C THR A 94 -22.61 8.53 7.62
N SER A 95 -23.06 8.58 6.37
CA SER A 95 -24.46 8.84 6.02
C SER A 95 -25.40 7.81 6.65
N PHE A 96 -25.08 6.52 6.58
CA PHE A 96 -25.87 5.47 7.23
C PHE A 96 -25.93 5.67 8.75
N PHE A 97 -24.80 5.96 9.38
CA PHE A 97 -24.75 6.17 10.82
C PHE A 97 -25.51 7.43 11.26
N THR A 98 -25.38 8.53 10.52
CA THR A 98 -26.06 9.79 10.84
C THR A 98 -27.56 9.73 10.60
N ASN A 99 -27.99 9.09 9.51
CA ASN A 99 -29.41 9.11 9.10
C ASN A 99 -30.24 7.95 9.65
N GLN A 100 -29.61 6.82 10.00
CA GLN A 100 -30.33 5.63 10.48
C GLN A 100 -29.81 5.17 11.84
N GLY A 101 -28.49 5.06 12.00
CA GLY A 101 -27.88 4.60 13.25
C GLY A 101 -28.21 5.46 14.47
N LEU A 102 -27.96 6.78 14.38
CA LEU A 102 -28.21 7.72 15.45
C LEU A 102 -29.70 7.81 15.84
N PRO A 103 -30.66 7.97 14.91
CA PRO A 103 -32.08 7.96 15.26
C PRO A 103 -32.53 6.68 15.96
N ILE A 104 -32.08 5.52 15.49
CA ILE A 104 -32.38 4.23 16.16
C ILE A 104 -31.82 4.23 17.58
N MET A 105 -30.59 4.69 17.80
CA MET A 105 -30.01 4.79 19.14
C MET A 105 -30.78 5.76 20.04
N TYR A 106 -31.20 6.91 19.52
CA TYR A 106 -32.00 7.89 20.27
C TYR A 106 -33.37 7.32 20.64
N ASP A 107 -34.07 6.66 19.72
CA ASP A 107 -35.36 6.01 19.99
C ASP A 107 -35.23 4.91 21.06
N PHE A 108 -34.16 4.11 21.00
CA PHE A 108 -33.88 3.10 22.02
C PHE A 108 -33.63 3.73 23.39
N LEU A 109 -32.82 4.79 23.47
CA LEU A 109 -32.55 5.49 24.72
C LEU A 109 -33.79 6.17 25.30
N TYR A 110 -34.64 6.75 24.44
CA TYR A 110 -35.91 7.34 24.86
C TYR A 110 -36.85 6.28 25.45
N ARG A 111 -37.00 5.14 24.78
CA ARG A 111 -37.83 4.03 25.29
C ARG A 111 -37.30 3.46 26.60
N ILE A 112 -35.98 3.41 26.79
CA ILE A 112 -35.37 2.95 28.04
C ILE A 112 -35.76 3.87 29.21
N ASN A 113 -35.78 5.18 28.99
CA ASN A 113 -36.15 6.16 30.03
C ASN A 113 -37.63 6.12 30.40
N ASP A 114 -38.49 5.63 29.52
CA ASP A 114 -39.95 5.57 29.73
C ASP A 114 -40.39 4.27 30.45
N LEU A 115 -39.47 3.33 30.69
CA LEU A 115 -39.75 2.08 31.41
C LEU A 115 -39.79 2.33 32.92
N SER A 116 -40.81 1.81 33.61
CA SER A 116 -40.92 1.93 35.07
C SER A 116 -40.19 0.83 35.85
N SER A 117 -39.84 -0.29 35.19
CA SER A 117 -39.22 -1.45 35.82
C SER A 117 -37.70 -1.48 35.62
N VAL A 118 -36.96 -1.60 36.73
CA VAL A 118 -35.49 -1.71 36.72
C VAL A 118 -35.02 -2.94 35.94
N PHE A 119 -35.78 -4.05 35.98
CA PHE A 119 -35.46 -5.26 35.23
C PHE A 119 -35.61 -5.04 33.71
N GLU A 120 -36.65 -4.34 33.28
CA GLU A 120 -36.89 -4.04 31.86
C GLU A 120 -35.82 -3.08 31.31
N MET A 121 -35.46 -2.05 32.07
CA MET A 121 -34.34 -1.16 31.72
C MET A 121 -33.03 -1.96 31.53
N ALA A 122 -32.72 -2.86 32.47
CA ALA A 122 -31.48 -3.65 32.42
C ALA A 122 -31.43 -4.54 31.17
N VAL A 123 -32.54 -5.19 30.81
CA VAL A 123 -32.64 -6.01 29.58
C VAL A 123 -32.41 -5.16 28.33
N TYR A 124 -33.04 -3.98 28.24
CA TYR A 124 -32.85 -3.09 27.10
C TYR A 124 -31.42 -2.56 26.98
N TYR A 125 -30.76 -2.21 28.09
CA TYR A 125 -29.36 -1.81 28.08
C TYR A 125 -28.44 -2.92 27.55
N ILE A 126 -28.68 -4.17 27.95
CA ILE A 126 -27.91 -5.32 27.45
C ILE A 126 -28.10 -5.46 25.93
N VAL A 127 -29.34 -5.34 25.44
CA VAL A 127 -29.64 -5.40 23.99
C VAL A 127 -28.96 -4.26 23.24
N LEU A 128 -28.99 -3.04 23.77
CA LEU A 128 -28.33 -1.87 23.17
C LEU A 128 -26.82 -2.07 23.07
N VAL A 129 -26.17 -2.55 24.14
CA VAL A 129 -24.74 -2.88 24.14
C VAL A 129 -24.42 -3.94 23.08
N PHE A 130 -25.28 -4.96 22.95
CA PHE A 130 -25.10 -6.01 21.96
C PHE A 130 -25.23 -5.49 20.51
N ILE A 131 -26.18 -4.60 20.24
CA ILE A 131 -26.34 -3.94 18.94
C ILE A 131 -25.11 -3.10 18.62
N ILE A 132 -24.62 -2.30 19.57
CA ILE A 132 -23.40 -1.49 19.39
C ILE A 132 -22.21 -2.40 19.10
N LEU A 133 -22.06 -3.50 19.83
CA LEU A 133 -20.99 -4.47 19.60
C LEU A 133 -21.04 -5.05 18.18
N ILE A 134 -22.22 -5.46 17.72
CA ILE A 134 -22.41 -5.99 16.36
C ILE A 134 -22.06 -4.93 15.32
N LEU A 135 -22.50 -3.68 15.50
CA LEU A 135 -22.18 -2.58 14.59
C LEU A 135 -20.67 -2.31 14.53
N VAL A 136 -19.97 -2.30 15.68
CA VAL A 136 -18.52 -2.11 15.74
C VAL A 136 -17.79 -3.26 15.03
N VAL A 137 -18.22 -4.51 15.23
CA VAL A 137 -17.60 -5.67 14.58
C VAL A 137 -17.83 -5.65 13.07
N LEU A 138 -19.06 -5.36 12.61
CA LEU A 138 -19.37 -5.23 11.18
C LEU A 138 -18.58 -4.09 10.54
N PHE A 139 -18.52 -2.94 11.19
CA PHE A 139 -17.78 -1.78 10.70
C PHE A 139 -16.28 -2.08 10.64
N GLY A 140 -15.73 -2.68 11.70
CA GLY A 140 -14.36 -3.14 11.75
C GLY A 140 -14.05 -4.14 10.64
N PHE A 141 -14.94 -5.09 10.37
CA PHE A 141 -14.80 -6.06 9.30
C PHE A 141 -14.83 -5.42 7.90
N ILE A 142 -15.79 -4.53 7.64
CA ILE A 142 -15.88 -3.81 6.36
C ILE A 142 -14.64 -2.95 6.13
N LEU A 143 -14.21 -2.19 7.14
CA LEU A 143 -12.97 -1.40 7.05
C LEU A 143 -11.74 -2.30 6.86
N TRP A 144 -11.66 -3.43 7.55
CA TRP A 144 -10.57 -4.39 7.39
C TRP A 144 -10.49 -4.91 5.95
N GLN A 145 -11.61 -5.38 5.39
CA GLN A 145 -11.69 -5.88 4.01
C GLN A 145 -11.42 -4.80 2.97
N THR A 146 -11.89 -3.57 3.22
CA THR A 146 -11.76 -2.46 2.27
C THR A 146 -10.44 -1.70 2.39
N LEU A 147 -9.74 -1.73 3.53
CA LEU A 147 -8.49 -0.97 3.71
C LEU A 147 -7.25 -1.85 3.55
N ILE A 148 -7.29 -3.12 3.95
CA ILE A 148 -6.08 -3.97 3.94
C ILE A 148 -5.54 -4.27 2.55
N PRO A 149 -6.36 -4.54 1.52
CA PRO A 149 -5.84 -4.71 0.16
C PRO A 149 -5.09 -3.46 -0.32
N PHE A 150 -5.45 -2.28 0.18
CA PHE A 150 -4.82 -1.00 -0.19
C PHE A 150 -3.48 -0.77 0.51
N PHE A 151 -3.31 -1.22 1.75
CA PHE A 151 -2.06 -1.05 2.51
C PHE A 151 -1.11 -2.26 2.43
N GLY A 152 -1.65 -3.47 2.25
CA GLY A 152 -0.88 -4.72 2.23
C GLY A 152 0.05 -4.84 1.02
N ASN A 153 -0.32 -4.25 -0.11
CA ASN A 153 0.40 -4.46 -1.37
C ASN A 153 1.40 -3.34 -1.74
N ASP A 154 1.58 -2.36 -0.87
CA ASP A 154 2.33 -1.14 -1.15
C ASP A 154 3.84 -1.41 -1.38
N LYS A 155 4.38 -2.49 -0.80
CA LYS A 155 5.77 -2.92 -1.07
C LYS A 155 5.91 -3.55 -2.46
N GLU A 156 5.03 -4.47 -2.83
CA GLU A 156 5.08 -5.16 -4.13
C GLU A 156 4.83 -4.19 -5.27
N ILE A 157 3.87 -3.28 -5.11
CA ILE A 157 3.59 -2.22 -6.09
C ILE A 157 4.82 -1.33 -6.29
N ARG A 158 5.51 -0.92 -5.22
CA ARG A 158 6.74 -0.14 -5.34
C ARG A 158 7.87 -0.89 -6.03
N GLU A 159 7.98 -2.20 -5.77
CA GLU A 159 8.95 -3.05 -6.46
C GLU A 159 8.61 -3.18 -7.95
N GLN A 160 7.34 -3.32 -8.31
CA GLN A 160 6.87 -3.36 -9.69
C GLN A 160 7.09 -2.02 -10.42
N ILE A 161 6.76 -0.90 -9.79
CA ILE A 161 7.05 0.45 -10.34
C ILE A 161 8.55 0.58 -10.63
N TYR A 162 9.41 0.16 -9.69
CA TYR A 162 10.87 0.22 -9.87
C TYR A 162 11.35 -0.66 -11.04
N LYS A 163 10.78 -1.86 -11.19
CA LYS A 163 11.09 -2.77 -12.32
C LYS A 163 10.66 -2.13 -13.65
N ASN A 164 9.43 -1.61 -13.73
CA ASN A 164 8.91 -0.98 -14.95
C ASN A 164 9.74 0.24 -15.36
N GLU A 165 10.10 1.12 -14.43
CA GLU A 165 11.00 2.25 -14.69
C GLU A 165 12.36 1.79 -15.27
N TYR A 166 12.90 0.70 -14.73
CA TYR A 166 14.17 0.17 -15.20
C TYR A 166 14.06 -0.45 -16.60
N MET A 167 12.99 -1.19 -16.87
CA MET A 167 12.71 -1.77 -18.20
C MET A 167 12.52 -0.69 -19.26
N ILE A 168 11.73 0.36 -18.96
CA ILE A 168 11.52 1.49 -19.86
C ILE A 168 12.85 2.17 -20.20
N LYS A 169 13.73 2.36 -19.22
CA LYS A 169 15.05 2.95 -19.46
C LYS A 169 15.93 2.09 -20.39
N ILE A 170 15.87 0.76 -20.26
CA ILE A 170 16.57 -0.15 -21.17
C ILE A 170 16.02 -0.01 -22.59
N LEU A 171 14.69 0.00 -22.74
CA LEU A 171 14.04 0.15 -24.04
C LEU A 171 14.36 1.49 -24.71
N GLN A 172 14.34 2.59 -23.95
CA GLN A 172 14.71 3.93 -24.44
C GLN A 172 16.13 3.94 -25.00
N ASN A 173 17.09 3.34 -24.29
CA ASN A 173 18.46 3.22 -24.76
C ASN A 173 18.54 2.41 -26.07
N LYS A 174 17.90 1.24 -26.13
CA LYS A 174 17.88 0.40 -27.34
C LYS A 174 17.28 1.12 -28.56
N ILE A 175 16.17 1.84 -28.35
CA ILE A 175 15.53 2.62 -29.41
C ILE A 175 16.43 3.77 -29.88
N GLN A 176 17.17 4.40 -28.97
CA GLN A 176 18.08 5.49 -29.31
C GLN A 176 19.29 4.99 -30.10
N GLU A 177 19.87 3.84 -29.71
CA GLU A 177 20.94 3.17 -30.46
C GLU A 177 20.51 2.85 -31.90
N LEU A 178 19.29 2.33 -32.08
CA LEU A 178 18.72 2.04 -33.41
C LEU A 178 18.42 3.28 -34.26
N LYS A 179 18.33 4.48 -33.67
CA LYS A 179 18.12 5.74 -34.43
C LYS A 179 19.44 6.38 -34.89
N GLN A 180 20.56 5.96 -34.31
CA GLN A 180 21.89 6.47 -34.65
C GLN A 180 22.61 5.62 -35.71
N LEU A 181 22.06 4.45 -36.02
CA LEU A 181 22.41 3.58 -37.16
C LEU A 181 21.58 3.96 -38.39
#